data_AF-J4KA28-F1
#
_entry.id   AF-J4KA28-F1
#
_cell.length_a   1.000
_cell.length_b   1.000
_cell.length_c   1.000
_cell.angle_alpha   90.00
_cell.angle_beta   90.00
_cell.angle_gamma   90.00
#
_symmetry.space_group_name_H-M   'P 1'
#
loop_
_entity.id
_entity.type
_entity.pdbx_description
1 polymer ?
#
loop_
_entity_poly.entity_id
_entity_poly.type
_entity_poly.pdbx_seq_one_letter_code
_entity_poly.pdbx_strand_id
1 'polypeptide(L)'
;MREYSPLFNMSDRMINLLTEISEEVGRVSVVLSGKMNPLLRKENIIKKVYASLAMEESDISFEQIRGFIYGENVIDNHKDMRVVKNLYEAYDMSFKLNPYSINDLFFAQKMILSGFTIESTEFREDKIENNGNGIFDSNIIPSRFIPGAVRDIFEWYKRDNLHPVIKCAIVYHEFELLQPFAAGNGPLSRLWLDLLLCKWKDIFFCMSVESELYNRIQEYKELTYSIGRPGESNKFIEFILETILFTLKKAQIEEKIPVWGMESDASFTNGDSIKRENSLGSGMTGNAKMTVGKEVSGGIDVSGDSKNTAVSTNNKTSENTFAKRLVNVLGNEVLTTNEIMLRLGMTHKPTFRKNYLNPAIEMGLVEMTVPGKPRSRYQKYRKIS
;
A
#
# COMPACT_ATOMS: atom_id res chain seq x y z
N MET A 1 39.66 -1.63 -24.99
CA MET A 1 38.32 -2.26 -24.88
C MET A 1 37.32 -1.31 -25.49
N ARG A 2 36.31 -1.80 -26.21
CA ARG A 2 35.19 -0.94 -26.60
C ARG A 2 34.44 -0.57 -25.34
N GLU A 3 34.13 0.71 -25.19
CA GLU A 3 33.31 1.18 -24.09
C GLU A 3 31.89 0.61 -24.24
N TYR A 4 31.31 0.11 -23.15
CA TYR A 4 29.94 -0.39 -23.15
C TYR A 4 28.95 0.76 -23.34
N SER A 5 27.91 0.49 -24.13
CA SER A 5 26.74 1.35 -24.32
C SER A 5 25.51 0.46 -24.50
N PRO A 6 24.43 0.67 -23.72
CA PRO A 6 23.17 -0.03 -23.92
C PRO A 6 22.64 0.16 -25.34
N LEU A 7 22.03 -0.89 -25.88
CA LEU A 7 21.46 -0.87 -27.23
C LEU A 7 20.05 -0.29 -27.19
N PHE A 8 19.95 1.04 -27.29
CA PHE A 8 18.68 1.74 -27.43
C PHE A 8 18.86 2.97 -28.34
N ASN A 9 17.74 3.46 -28.88
CA ASN A 9 17.71 4.72 -29.62
C ASN A 9 16.66 5.65 -28.99
N MET A 10 17.05 6.90 -28.70
CA MET A 10 16.10 7.89 -28.21
C MET A 10 15.00 8.13 -29.25
N SER A 11 13.74 8.01 -28.85
CA SER A 11 12.57 8.27 -29.70
C SER A 11 11.89 9.58 -29.34
N ASP A 12 11.12 10.15 -30.28
CA ASP A 12 10.30 11.34 -30.03
C ASP A 12 9.29 11.09 -28.87
N ARG A 13 8.76 9.87 -28.77
CA ARG A 13 7.88 9.47 -27.66
C ARG A 13 8.59 9.53 -26.33
N MET A 14 9.83 9.05 -26.23
CA MET A 14 10.62 9.16 -25.00
C MET A 14 10.87 10.63 -24.60
N ILE A 15 11.12 11.52 -25.58
CA ILE A 15 11.33 12.95 -25.32
C ILE A 15 10.04 13.60 -24.78
N ASN A 16 8.90 13.29 -25.39
CA ASN A 16 7.60 13.79 -24.95
C ASN A 16 7.26 13.29 -23.53
N LEU A 17 7.43 11.99 -23.28
CA LEU A 17 7.23 11.40 -21.95
C LEU A 17 8.16 12.02 -20.91
N LEU A 18 9.43 12.22 -21.24
CA LEU A 18 10.39 12.87 -20.33
C LEU A 18 9.98 14.30 -19.97
N THR A 19 9.42 15.03 -20.94
CA THR A 19 8.94 16.40 -20.74
C THR A 19 7.75 16.41 -19.78
N GLU A 20 6.76 15.55 -20.01
CA GLU A 20 5.60 15.42 -19.12
C GLU A 20 5.98 14.92 -17.72
N ILE A 21 6.89 13.94 -17.62
CA ILE A 21 7.41 13.45 -16.33
C ILE A 21 8.06 14.61 -15.55
N SER A 22 8.83 15.46 -16.23
CA SER A 22 9.50 16.59 -15.56
C SER A 22 8.51 17.62 -15.03
N GLU A 23 7.45 17.92 -15.78
CA GLU A 23 6.34 18.77 -15.35
C GLU A 23 5.60 18.18 -14.15
N GLU A 24 5.24 16.90 -14.24
CA GLU A 24 4.51 16.19 -13.19
C GLU A 24 5.33 16.01 -11.91
N VAL A 25 6.63 15.80 -12.01
CA VAL A 25 7.53 15.83 -10.84
C VAL A 25 7.50 17.20 -10.16
N GLY A 26 7.49 18.28 -10.93
CA GLY A 26 7.33 19.65 -10.40
C GLY A 26 6.01 19.80 -9.65
N ARG A 27 4.90 19.40 -10.26
CA ARG A 27 3.56 19.42 -9.64
C ARG A 27 3.53 18.60 -8.35
N VAL A 28 3.96 17.34 -8.41
CA VAL A 28 3.92 16.40 -7.27
C VAL A 28 4.82 16.85 -6.13
N SER A 29 5.98 17.45 -6.42
CA SER A 29 6.85 18.04 -5.39
C SER A 29 6.13 19.10 -4.58
N VAL A 30 5.29 19.92 -5.21
CA VAL A 30 4.44 20.90 -4.51
C VAL A 30 3.32 20.20 -3.73
N VAL A 31 2.66 19.20 -4.31
CA VAL A 31 1.57 18.45 -3.64
C VAL A 31 2.04 17.74 -2.37
N LEU A 32 3.23 17.14 -2.41
CA LEU A 32 3.83 16.39 -1.31
C LEU A 32 4.61 17.27 -0.32
N SER A 33 4.84 18.54 -0.66
CA SER A 33 5.52 19.49 0.22
C SER A 33 4.81 19.55 1.58
N GLY A 34 5.55 19.26 2.65
CA GLY A 34 5.01 19.21 4.01
C GLY A 34 4.13 17.99 4.35
N LYS A 35 3.82 17.12 3.38
CA LYS A 35 3.04 15.88 3.60
C LYS A 35 3.92 14.63 3.73
N MET A 36 5.17 14.69 3.28
CA MET A 36 6.12 13.58 3.42
C MET A 36 6.37 13.26 4.89
N ASN A 37 5.82 12.14 5.33
CA ASN A 37 5.94 11.68 6.71
C ASN A 37 6.21 10.16 6.76
N PRO A 38 6.71 9.63 7.89
CA PRO A 38 7.03 8.21 8.02
C PRO A 38 5.85 7.26 7.76
N LEU A 39 4.60 7.66 8.07
CA LEU A 39 3.42 6.83 7.81
C LEU A 39 3.12 6.73 6.31
N LEU A 40 3.17 7.86 5.58
CA LEU A 40 2.99 7.86 4.13
C LEU A 40 4.08 7.03 3.44
N ARG A 41 5.33 7.13 3.89
CA ARG A 41 6.43 6.28 3.41
C ARG A 41 6.15 4.82 3.69
N LYS A 42 5.78 4.47 4.92
CA LYS A 42 5.44 3.09 5.34
C LYS A 42 4.30 2.50 4.50
N GLU A 43 3.21 3.24 4.31
CA GLU A 43 2.09 2.82 3.46
C GLU A 43 2.50 2.62 1.99
N ASN A 44 3.37 3.47 1.46
CA ASN A 44 3.89 3.27 0.09
C ASN A 44 4.82 2.07 0.00
N ILE A 45 5.68 1.81 0.98
CA ILE A 45 6.50 0.59 1.01
C ILE A 45 5.59 -0.66 1.02
N ILE A 46 4.50 -0.66 1.80
CA ILE A 46 3.53 -1.77 1.81
C ILE A 46 2.94 -1.99 0.41
N LYS A 47 2.58 -0.90 -0.30
CA LYS A 47 2.10 -0.98 -1.71
C LYS A 47 3.16 -1.53 -2.66
N LYS A 48 4.43 -1.12 -2.52
CA LYS A 48 5.56 -1.62 -3.31
C LYS A 48 5.77 -3.12 -3.09
N VAL A 49 5.80 -3.55 -1.83
CA VAL A 49 5.94 -4.96 -1.44
C VAL A 49 4.80 -5.80 -2.01
N TYR A 50 3.55 -5.37 -1.81
CA TYR A 50 2.39 -6.08 -2.35
C TYR A 50 2.48 -6.24 -3.88
N ALA A 51 2.71 -5.15 -4.59
CA ALA A 51 2.76 -5.17 -6.05
C ALA A 51 3.92 -6.04 -6.55
N SER A 52 5.10 -5.91 -5.94
CA SER A 52 6.28 -6.69 -6.30
C SER A 52 6.07 -8.19 -6.05
N LEU A 53 5.36 -8.61 -4.99
CA LEU A 53 5.02 -10.02 -4.77
C LEU A 53 3.92 -10.52 -5.70
N ALA A 54 2.89 -9.70 -5.95
CA ALA A 54 1.80 -10.06 -6.85
C ALA A 54 2.29 -10.27 -8.29
N MET A 55 3.33 -9.53 -8.73
CA MET A 55 4.00 -9.78 -10.00
C MET A 55 4.73 -11.13 -10.07
N GLU A 56 5.15 -11.67 -8.92
CA GLU A 56 5.71 -13.02 -8.78
C GLU A 56 4.63 -14.08 -8.48
N GLU A 57 3.36 -13.76 -8.75
CA GLU A 57 2.21 -14.67 -8.61
C GLU A 57 1.99 -15.18 -7.17
N SER A 58 2.38 -14.37 -6.16
CA SER A 58 2.11 -14.66 -4.75
C SER A 58 0.63 -14.46 -4.39
N ASP A 59 0.06 -15.41 -3.65
CA ASP A 59 -1.33 -15.38 -3.16
C ASP A 59 -1.55 -14.48 -1.92
N ILE A 60 -0.48 -13.86 -1.39
CA ILE A 60 -0.57 -13.00 -0.21
C ILE A 60 -1.35 -11.71 -0.54
N SER A 61 -2.46 -11.49 0.17
CA SER A 61 -3.27 -10.28 0.00
C SER A 61 -2.63 -9.02 0.61
N PHE A 62 -3.02 -7.86 0.07
CA PHE A 62 -2.59 -6.55 0.60
C PHE A 62 -2.90 -6.40 2.09
N GLU A 63 -4.08 -6.83 2.54
CA GLU A 63 -4.48 -6.75 3.96
C GLU A 63 -3.63 -7.64 4.87
N GLN A 64 -3.20 -8.82 4.39
CA GLN A 64 -2.29 -9.67 5.15
C GLN A 64 -0.90 -9.02 5.29
N ILE A 65 -0.36 -8.45 4.22
CA ILE A 65 0.91 -7.70 4.25
C ILE A 65 0.80 -6.52 5.20
N ARG A 66 -0.25 -5.72 5.05
CA ARG A 66 -0.48 -4.54 5.86
C ARG A 66 -0.60 -4.91 7.34
N GLY A 67 -1.47 -5.87 7.68
CA GLY A 67 -1.64 -6.35 9.05
C GLY A 67 -0.34 -6.89 9.65
N PHE A 68 0.43 -7.69 8.89
CA PHE A 68 1.73 -8.20 9.32
C PHE A 68 2.73 -7.07 9.65
N ILE A 69 2.83 -6.06 8.78
CA ILE A 69 3.75 -4.92 8.95
C ILE A 69 3.30 -3.94 10.07
N TYR A 70 2.01 -3.92 10.41
CA TYR A 70 1.48 -3.16 11.54
C TYR A 70 1.44 -3.96 12.85
N GLY A 71 1.77 -5.25 12.84
CA GLY A 71 1.75 -6.11 14.02
C GLY A 71 0.33 -6.51 14.45
N GLU A 72 -0.64 -6.48 13.52
CA GLU A 72 -1.98 -7.01 13.76
C GLU A 72 -1.95 -8.55 13.73
N ASN A 73 -2.79 -9.21 14.53
CA ASN A 73 -2.88 -10.68 14.60
C ASN A 73 -3.50 -11.26 13.32
N VAL A 74 -2.71 -11.38 12.27
CA VAL A 74 -3.09 -12.08 11.03
C VAL A 74 -2.90 -13.58 11.24
N ILE A 75 -3.91 -14.38 10.89
CA ILE A 75 -3.83 -15.86 10.96
C ILE A 75 -2.68 -16.32 10.05
N ASP A 76 -1.66 -16.89 10.69
CA ASP A 76 -0.31 -16.99 10.18
C ASP A 76 -0.09 -18.29 9.40
N ASN A 77 0.24 -18.19 8.11
CA ASN A 77 0.93 -19.26 7.40
C ASN A 77 2.42 -18.89 7.37
N HIS A 78 3.14 -19.27 8.42
CA HIS A 78 4.46 -18.74 8.80
C HIS A 78 5.57 -18.77 7.72
N LYS A 79 5.44 -19.56 6.64
CA LYS A 79 6.44 -19.63 5.57
C LYS A 79 6.33 -18.48 4.57
N ASP A 80 5.13 -17.96 4.33
CA ASP A 80 4.88 -16.97 3.27
C ASP A 80 5.22 -15.54 3.74
N MET A 81 5.08 -15.25 5.04
CA MET A 81 5.33 -13.89 5.58
C MET A 81 6.81 -13.51 5.66
N ARG A 82 7.73 -14.48 5.55
CA ARG A 82 9.17 -14.20 5.46
C ARG A 82 9.50 -13.35 4.24
N VAL A 83 8.91 -13.66 3.08
CA VAL A 83 9.13 -12.88 1.85
C VAL A 83 8.70 -11.42 2.05
N VAL A 84 7.56 -11.23 2.73
CA VAL A 84 7.03 -9.91 3.07
C VAL A 84 8.01 -9.13 3.95
N LYS A 85 8.49 -9.74 5.04
CA LYS A 85 9.47 -9.12 5.95
C LYS A 85 10.75 -8.73 5.19
N ASN A 86 11.33 -9.68 4.46
CA ASN A 86 12.59 -9.49 3.74
C ASN A 86 12.48 -8.34 2.72
N LEU A 87 11.42 -8.34 1.92
CA LEU A 87 11.22 -7.32 0.89
C LEU A 87 10.90 -5.95 1.49
N TYR A 88 10.09 -5.90 2.56
CA TYR A 88 9.82 -4.66 3.29
C TYR A 88 11.11 -4.06 3.86
N GLU A 89 11.95 -4.87 4.51
CA GLU A 89 13.24 -4.43 5.04
C GLU A 89 14.18 -3.95 3.93
N ALA A 90 14.19 -4.60 2.76
CA ALA A 90 14.99 -4.18 1.61
C ALA A 90 14.55 -2.79 1.07
N TYR A 91 13.25 -2.57 0.91
CA TYR A 91 12.71 -1.26 0.51
C TYR A 91 12.95 -0.19 1.57
N ASP A 92 12.78 -0.51 2.86
CA ASP A 92 13.04 0.44 3.94
C ASP A 92 14.52 0.84 3.98
N MET A 93 15.45 -0.10 3.76
CA MET A 93 16.89 0.17 3.71
C MET A 93 17.38 0.84 2.42
N SER A 94 16.57 0.93 1.37
CA SER A 94 16.94 1.45 0.04
C SER A 94 17.75 2.75 0.10
N PHE A 95 17.37 3.72 0.93
CA PHE A 95 18.07 5.01 1.03
C PHE A 95 19.54 4.90 1.46
N LYS A 96 19.90 3.82 2.18
CA LYS A 96 21.27 3.52 2.62
C LYS A 96 22.08 2.79 1.56
N LEU A 97 21.44 2.21 0.55
CA LEU A 97 22.11 1.50 -0.53
C LEU A 97 22.72 2.48 -1.55
N ASN A 98 23.85 2.07 -2.10
CA ASN A 98 24.49 2.68 -3.24
C ASN A 98 24.11 1.90 -4.50
N PRO A 99 23.28 2.46 -5.41
CA PRO A 99 22.85 1.76 -6.62
C PRO A 99 23.98 1.43 -7.59
N TYR A 100 25.17 2.00 -7.40
CA TYR A 100 26.37 1.77 -8.21
C TYR A 100 27.35 0.77 -7.59
N SER A 101 26.99 0.17 -6.44
CA SER A 101 27.81 -0.78 -5.70
C SER A 101 27.35 -2.21 -6.01
N ILE A 102 28.25 -3.02 -6.57
CA ILE A 102 28.02 -4.45 -6.76
C ILE A 102 27.82 -5.15 -5.40
N ASN A 103 28.54 -4.71 -4.37
CA ASN A 103 28.39 -5.26 -3.02
C ASN A 103 27.00 -4.99 -2.44
N ASP A 104 26.43 -3.81 -2.72
CA ASP A 104 25.10 -3.45 -2.25
C ASP A 104 24.03 -4.21 -3.04
N LEU A 105 24.28 -4.51 -4.32
CA LEU A 105 23.44 -5.40 -5.13
C LEU A 105 23.39 -6.81 -4.54
N PHE A 106 24.54 -7.38 -4.20
CA PHE A 106 24.62 -8.66 -3.50
C PHE A 106 23.94 -8.60 -2.12
N PHE A 107 24.15 -7.52 -1.38
CA PHE A 107 23.54 -7.34 -0.06
C PHE A 107 22.02 -7.29 -0.14
N ALA A 108 21.45 -6.53 -1.07
CA ALA A 108 20.01 -6.45 -1.27
C ALA A 108 19.41 -7.80 -1.72
N GLN A 109 20.08 -8.51 -2.62
CA GLN A 109 19.67 -9.85 -3.04
C GLN A 109 19.66 -10.82 -1.84
N LYS A 110 20.71 -10.78 -1.00
CA LYS A 110 20.80 -11.57 0.22
C LYS A 110 19.67 -11.22 1.20
N MET A 111 19.33 -9.94 1.34
CA MET A 111 18.20 -9.53 2.18
C MET A 111 16.88 -10.13 1.68
N ILE A 112 16.61 -10.05 0.37
CA ILE A 112 15.40 -10.59 -0.25
C ILE A 112 15.29 -12.09 0.00
N LEU A 113 16.39 -12.84 -0.17
CA LEU A 113 16.43 -14.31 -0.05
C LEU A 113 16.79 -14.85 1.34
N SER A 114 16.94 -13.99 2.34
CA SER A 114 17.35 -14.38 3.69
C SER A 114 16.44 -15.47 4.26
N GLY A 115 17.00 -16.65 4.56
CA GLY A 115 16.32 -17.79 5.13
C GLY A 115 15.46 -18.62 4.17
N PHE A 116 15.66 -18.46 2.85
CA PHE A 116 15.22 -19.43 1.84
C PHE A 116 16.35 -20.43 1.55
N THR A 117 16.05 -21.61 0.98
CA THR A 117 17.08 -22.63 0.67
C THR A 117 18.08 -22.18 -0.40
N ILE A 118 17.70 -21.18 -1.21
CA ILE A 118 18.50 -20.62 -2.30
C ILE A 118 19.20 -19.35 -1.77
N GLU A 119 20.10 -19.50 -0.80
CA GLU A 119 20.93 -18.38 -0.30
C GLU A 119 22.21 -18.23 -1.13
N SER A 120 22.13 -18.30 -2.47
CA SER A 120 23.32 -18.01 -3.28
C SER A 120 23.54 -16.52 -3.32
N THR A 121 24.63 -16.04 -2.71
CA THR A 121 25.09 -14.65 -2.78
C THR A 121 26.04 -14.42 -3.96
N GLU A 122 25.96 -15.26 -4.98
CA GLU A 122 26.82 -15.21 -6.17
C GLU A 122 25.98 -14.99 -7.42
N PHE A 123 26.63 -14.50 -8.48
CA PHE A 123 25.99 -14.45 -9.79
C PHE A 123 25.60 -15.87 -10.23
N ARG A 124 24.52 -16.00 -11.01
CA ARG A 124 24.07 -17.30 -11.48
C ARG A 124 25.14 -17.99 -12.31
N GLU A 125 25.23 -19.30 -12.14
CA GLU A 125 25.93 -20.17 -13.08
C GLU A 125 25.00 -20.55 -14.23
N ASP A 126 25.59 -20.96 -15.37
CA ASP A 126 24.79 -21.50 -16.47
C ASP A 126 24.19 -22.84 -16.06
N LYS A 127 22.89 -23.01 -16.29
CA LYS A 127 22.23 -24.30 -16.04
C LYS A 127 22.79 -25.33 -17.02
N ILE A 128 23.44 -26.37 -16.50
CA ILE A 128 23.81 -27.53 -17.30
C ILE A 128 22.53 -28.35 -17.51
N GLU A 129 21.82 -28.14 -18.62
CA GLU A 129 20.74 -29.06 -19.00
C GLU A 129 21.36 -30.38 -19.48
N ASN A 130 21.20 -31.45 -18.70
CA ASN A 130 21.45 -32.82 -19.14
C ASN A 130 20.31 -33.32 -20.05
N ASN A 131 19.99 -32.55 -21.10
CA ASN A 131 19.23 -33.07 -22.23
C ASN A 131 20.28 -33.52 -23.24
N GLY A 132 20.31 -34.81 -23.59
CA GLY A 132 21.35 -35.47 -24.41
C GLY A 132 21.66 -34.87 -25.80
N ASN A 133 21.08 -33.72 -26.14
CA ASN A 133 21.54 -32.80 -27.16
C ASN A 133 21.77 -31.45 -26.48
N GLY A 134 23.04 -31.09 -26.21
CA GLY A 134 23.45 -29.86 -25.52
C GLY A 134 23.07 -28.57 -26.28
N ILE A 135 21.78 -28.26 -26.28
CA ILE A 135 21.23 -27.02 -26.82
C ILE A 135 21.10 -26.10 -25.61
N PHE A 136 22.03 -25.14 -25.49
CA PHE A 136 21.84 -23.99 -24.61
C PHE A 136 20.52 -23.32 -24.99
N ASP A 137 19.73 -22.89 -24.00
CA ASP A 137 18.66 -21.93 -24.26
C ASP A 137 19.30 -20.70 -24.93
N SER A 138 19.10 -20.57 -26.24
CA SER A 138 19.86 -19.66 -27.11
C SER A 138 19.65 -18.19 -26.78
N ASN A 139 18.70 -17.89 -25.89
CA ASN A 139 18.28 -16.54 -25.55
C ASN A 139 18.82 -16.04 -24.19
N ILE A 140 19.56 -16.87 -23.43
CA ILE A 140 20.11 -16.47 -22.13
C ILE A 140 21.56 -16.01 -22.27
N ILE A 141 21.89 -14.87 -21.66
CA ILE A 141 23.26 -14.37 -21.59
C ILE A 141 24.12 -15.34 -20.76
N PRO A 142 25.25 -15.85 -21.28
CA PRO A 142 26.11 -16.77 -20.52
C PRO A 142 26.64 -16.16 -19.22
N SER A 143 26.61 -16.95 -18.14
CA SER A 143 26.99 -16.57 -16.78
C SER A 143 28.34 -15.85 -16.69
N ARG A 144 29.34 -16.31 -17.45
CA ARG A 144 30.69 -15.73 -17.51
C ARG A 144 30.72 -14.23 -17.88
N PHE A 145 29.68 -13.72 -18.55
CA PHE A 145 29.60 -12.30 -18.94
C PHE A 145 28.86 -11.43 -17.91
N ILE A 146 28.09 -12.03 -16.99
CA ILE A 146 27.25 -11.29 -16.04
C ILE A 146 28.06 -10.34 -15.15
N PRO A 147 29.17 -10.76 -14.51
CA PRO A 147 29.92 -9.86 -13.62
C PRO A 147 30.48 -8.62 -14.34
N GLY A 148 30.89 -8.81 -15.60
CA GLY A 148 31.35 -7.72 -16.46
C GLY A 148 30.20 -6.81 -16.87
N ALA A 149 29.10 -7.39 -17.35
CA ALA A 149 27.93 -6.63 -17.81
C ALA A 149 27.32 -5.76 -16.69
N VAL A 150 27.16 -6.29 -15.47
CA VAL A 150 26.64 -5.50 -14.33
C VAL A 150 27.57 -4.33 -14.00
N ARG A 151 28.89 -4.55 -14.04
CA ARG A 151 29.88 -3.49 -13.82
C ARG A 151 29.79 -2.42 -14.90
N ASP A 152 29.72 -2.84 -16.15
CA ASP A 152 29.65 -1.97 -17.32
C ASP A 152 28.37 -1.12 -17.29
N ILE A 153 27.23 -1.67 -16.86
CA ILE A 153 25.97 -0.93 -16.67
C ILE A 153 26.14 0.16 -15.62
N PHE A 154 26.74 -0.15 -14.47
CA PHE A 154 26.96 0.82 -13.40
C PHE A 154 27.97 1.91 -13.79
N GLU A 155 29.03 1.55 -14.50
CA GLU A 155 30.00 2.50 -15.05
C GLU A 155 29.37 3.41 -16.10
N TRP A 156 28.57 2.85 -17.01
CA TRP A 156 27.80 3.60 -17.99
C TRP A 156 26.86 4.60 -17.31
N TYR A 157 26.07 4.16 -16.31
CA TYR A 157 25.12 5.04 -15.62
C TYR A 157 25.81 6.29 -15.04
N LYS A 158 26.99 6.11 -14.43
CA LYS A 158 27.76 7.20 -13.80
C LYS A 158 28.32 8.19 -14.82
N ARG A 159 28.75 7.70 -15.99
CA ARG A 159 29.44 8.49 -17.01
C ARG A 159 28.48 9.20 -17.96
N ASP A 160 27.37 8.56 -18.29
CA ASP A 160 26.48 9.01 -19.36
C ASP A 160 25.66 10.26 -18.95
N ASN A 161 25.53 11.20 -19.88
CA ASN A 161 24.85 12.49 -19.71
C ASN A 161 23.35 12.44 -19.94
N LEU A 162 22.78 11.27 -20.28
CA LEU A 162 21.34 11.08 -20.39
C LEU A 162 20.63 11.44 -19.09
N HIS A 163 19.39 11.91 -19.25
CA HIS A 163 18.56 12.27 -18.12
C HIS A 163 18.37 11.07 -17.16
N PRO A 164 18.48 11.25 -15.83
CA PRO A 164 18.44 10.15 -14.87
C PRO A 164 17.27 9.19 -15.03
N VAL A 165 16.06 9.68 -15.33
CA VAL A 165 14.87 8.83 -15.53
C VAL A 165 15.03 7.87 -16.71
N ILE A 166 15.60 8.34 -17.83
CA ILE A 166 15.88 7.50 -18.99
C ILE A 166 16.90 6.43 -18.58
N LYS A 167 17.95 6.82 -17.84
CA LYS A 167 18.94 5.88 -17.32
C LYS A 167 18.33 4.86 -16.36
N CYS A 168 17.37 5.25 -15.50
CA CYS A 168 16.65 4.32 -14.61
C CYS A 168 15.89 3.26 -15.42
N ALA A 169 15.15 3.68 -16.45
CA ALA A 169 14.41 2.76 -17.31
C ALA A 169 15.33 1.81 -18.10
N ILE A 170 16.49 2.31 -18.56
CA ILE A 170 17.50 1.49 -19.23
C ILE A 170 18.12 0.48 -18.26
N VAL A 171 18.53 0.88 -17.06
CA VAL A 171 19.08 -0.06 -16.06
C VAL A 171 18.05 -1.14 -15.71
N TYR A 172 16.76 -0.76 -15.57
CA TYR A 172 15.70 -1.73 -15.32
C TYR A 172 15.56 -2.74 -16.47
N HIS A 173 15.59 -2.28 -17.73
CA HIS A 173 15.63 -3.16 -18.89
C HIS A 173 16.84 -4.11 -18.87
N GLU A 174 18.04 -3.59 -18.64
CA GLU A 174 19.27 -4.40 -18.63
C GLU A 174 19.25 -5.45 -17.51
N PHE A 175 18.66 -5.14 -16.36
CA PHE A 175 18.52 -6.10 -15.26
C PHE A 175 17.54 -7.22 -15.58
N GLU A 176 16.40 -6.89 -16.19
CA GLU A 176 15.44 -7.89 -16.66
C GLU A 176 16.02 -8.77 -17.78
N LEU A 177 16.90 -8.23 -18.62
CA LEU A 177 17.61 -8.98 -19.65
C LEU A 177 18.70 -9.89 -19.08
N LEU A 178 19.53 -9.38 -18.16
CA LEU A 178 20.67 -10.12 -17.61
C LEU A 178 20.25 -11.23 -16.65
N GLN A 179 19.28 -10.91 -15.78
CA GLN A 179 18.87 -11.72 -14.63
C GLN A 179 20.10 -12.26 -13.87
N PRO A 180 20.84 -11.38 -13.16
CA PRO A 180 22.19 -11.70 -12.69
C PRO A 180 22.27 -12.84 -11.67
N PHE A 181 21.17 -13.18 -10.99
CA PHE A 181 21.15 -14.15 -9.89
C PHE A 181 20.33 -15.41 -10.23
N ALA A 182 20.50 -16.46 -9.43
CA ALA A 182 19.75 -17.71 -9.61
C ALA A 182 18.26 -17.57 -9.22
N ALA A 183 17.95 -16.64 -8.31
CA ALA A 183 16.60 -16.34 -7.82
C ALA A 183 16.51 -14.88 -7.36
N GLY A 184 15.28 -14.37 -7.24
CA GLY A 184 15.01 -13.04 -6.71
C GLY A 184 15.27 -11.87 -7.66
N ASN A 185 15.53 -12.13 -8.95
CA ASN A 185 15.83 -11.08 -9.94
C ASN A 185 14.67 -10.08 -10.08
N GLY A 186 13.43 -10.52 -10.25
CA GLY A 186 12.28 -9.62 -10.42
C GLY A 186 12.13 -8.61 -9.28
N PRO A 187 12.00 -9.05 -8.01
CA PRO A 187 11.93 -8.13 -6.87
C PRO A 187 13.16 -7.23 -6.75
N LEU A 188 14.35 -7.74 -7.08
CA LEU A 188 15.59 -6.97 -7.06
C LEU A 188 15.63 -5.88 -8.14
N SER A 189 15.21 -6.18 -9.38
CA SER A 189 15.13 -5.22 -10.48
C SER A 189 14.19 -4.07 -10.11
N ARG A 190 13.03 -4.38 -9.53
CA ARG A 190 12.05 -3.36 -9.09
C ARG A 190 12.58 -2.52 -7.94
N LEU A 191 13.25 -3.14 -6.96
CA LEU A 191 13.96 -2.43 -5.89
C LEU A 191 15.05 -1.50 -6.46
N TRP A 192 15.79 -1.92 -7.48
CA TRP A 192 16.82 -1.08 -8.11
C TRP A 192 16.23 0.09 -8.89
N LEU A 193 15.11 -0.12 -9.60
CA LEU A 193 14.36 0.96 -10.24
C LEU A 193 13.91 2.00 -9.20
N ASP A 194 13.30 1.55 -8.10
CA ASP A 194 12.87 2.43 -7.01
C ASP A 194 14.04 3.21 -6.39
N LEU A 195 15.13 2.51 -6.11
CA LEU A 195 16.35 3.11 -5.55
C LEU A 195 16.90 4.22 -6.46
N LEU A 196 17.02 3.96 -7.76
CA LEU A 196 17.54 4.93 -8.73
C LEU A 196 16.60 6.13 -8.89
N LEU A 197 15.29 5.91 -8.93
CA LEU A 197 14.29 7.00 -8.96
C LEU A 197 14.35 7.85 -7.68
N CYS A 198 14.48 7.23 -6.51
CA CYS A 198 14.61 7.92 -5.23
C CYS A 198 15.92 8.74 -5.13
N LYS A 199 17.01 8.29 -5.76
CA LYS A 199 18.26 9.07 -5.85
C LYS A 199 18.12 10.28 -6.77
N TRP A 200 17.26 10.20 -7.80
CA TRP A 200 16.97 11.33 -8.67
C TRP A 200 16.04 12.35 -8.00
N LYS A 201 14.93 11.88 -7.41
CA LYS A 201 13.96 12.72 -6.70
C LYS A 201 13.38 11.97 -5.49
N ASP A 202 13.39 12.62 -4.33
CA ASP A 202 12.94 12.06 -3.06
C ASP A 202 11.42 11.80 -3.00
N ILE A 203 10.62 12.46 -3.83
CA ILE A 203 9.17 12.20 -3.91
C ILE A 203 8.85 10.72 -4.20
N PHE A 204 9.74 9.98 -4.86
CA PHE A 204 9.56 8.55 -5.16
C PHE A 204 9.60 7.66 -3.90
N PHE A 205 10.13 8.16 -2.76
CA PHE A 205 9.97 7.47 -1.47
C PHE A 205 8.51 7.36 -1.03
N CYS A 206 7.64 8.24 -1.54
CA CYS A 206 6.22 8.33 -1.19
C CYS A 206 5.30 7.95 -2.36
N MET A 207 5.81 7.24 -3.36
CA MET A 207 5.04 6.76 -4.51
C MET A 207 5.33 5.28 -4.75
N SER A 208 4.45 4.59 -5.46
CA SER A 208 4.61 3.17 -5.82
C SER A 208 4.48 3.00 -7.33
N VAL A 209 5.61 2.90 -8.02
CA VAL A 209 5.65 2.63 -9.48
C VAL A 209 5.29 1.16 -9.73
N GLU A 210 5.68 0.29 -8.82
CA GLU A 210 5.41 -1.15 -8.82
C GLU A 210 3.92 -1.45 -8.85
N SER A 211 3.11 -0.68 -8.10
CA SER A 211 1.65 -0.82 -8.17
C SER A 211 1.10 -0.59 -9.56
N GLU A 212 1.70 0.32 -10.33
CA GLU A 212 1.27 0.56 -11.71
C GLU A 212 1.83 -0.48 -12.69
N LEU A 213 3.06 -0.95 -12.48
CA LEU A 213 3.60 -2.11 -13.21
C LEU A 213 2.68 -3.33 -13.05
N TYR A 214 2.21 -3.59 -11.83
CA TYR A 214 1.28 -4.69 -11.56
C TYR A 214 -0.08 -4.49 -12.25
N ASN A 215 -0.63 -3.27 -12.24
CA ASN A 215 -1.89 -2.99 -12.97
C ASN A 215 -1.74 -3.25 -14.48
N ARG A 216 -0.53 -3.10 -15.03
CA ARG A 216 -0.17 -3.32 -16.44
C ARG A 216 0.62 -4.62 -16.65
N ILE A 217 0.46 -5.61 -15.79
CA ILE A 217 1.28 -6.84 -15.78
C ILE A 217 1.25 -7.59 -17.13
N GLN A 218 0.13 -7.57 -17.84
CA GLN A 218 0.01 -8.25 -19.13
C GLN A 218 0.94 -7.62 -20.19
N GLU A 219 0.95 -6.29 -20.29
CA GLU A 219 1.83 -5.55 -21.19
C GLU A 219 3.31 -5.72 -20.78
N TYR A 220 3.59 -5.72 -19.48
CA TYR A 220 4.93 -6.03 -18.95
C TYR A 220 5.41 -7.44 -19.35
N LYS A 221 4.55 -8.46 -19.22
CA LYS A 221 4.85 -9.85 -19.60
C LYS A 221 5.11 -9.99 -21.10
N GLU A 222 4.38 -9.25 -21.94
CA GLU A 222 4.59 -9.23 -23.39
C GLU A 222 5.95 -8.64 -23.78
N LEU A 223 6.34 -7.52 -23.15
CA LEU A 223 7.63 -6.87 -23.40
C LEU A 223 8.81 -7.69 -22.88
N THR A 224 8.63 -8.41 -21.77
CA THR A 224 9.68 -9.28 -21.22
C THR A 224 9.87 -10.56 -22.04
N TYR A 225 8.84 -11.07 -22.71
CA TYR A 225 8.98 -12.22 -23.62
C TYR A 225 9.84 -11.93 -24.86
N SER A 226 9.84 -10.67 -25.33
CA SER A 226 10.67 -10.22 -26.46
C SER A 226 11.97 -9.54 -26.02
N ILE A 227 12.31 -9.59 -24.73
CA ILE A 227 13.47 -8.89 -24.17
C ILE A 227 14.78 -9.38 -24.83
N GLY A 228 15.60 -8.44 -25.29
CA GLY A 228 16.85 -8.73 -26.01
C GLY A 228 16.72 -8.86 -27.53
N ARG A 229 15.51 -8.86 -28.11
CA ARG A 229 15.37 -8.75 -29.57
C ARG A 229 15.71 -7.32 -30.04
N PRO A 230 16.35 -7.15 -31.22
CA PRO A 230 16.69 -5.83 -31.74
C PRO A 230 15.46 -4.90 -31.83
N GLY A 231 15.56 -3.70 -31.25
CA GLY A 231 14.51 -2.68 -31.30
C GLY A 231 13.43 -2.79 -30.20
N GLU A 232 13.43 -3.85 -29.38
CA GLU A 232 12.45 -4.01 -28.29
C GLU A 232 12.80 -3.22 -27.03
N SER A 233 14.09 -2.91 -26.82
CA SER A 233 14.56 -2.09 -25.70
C SER A 233 13.85 -0.74 -25.65
N ASN A 234 13.63 -0.13 -26.81
CA ASN A 234 12.91 1.15 -26.93
C ASN A 234 11.48 1.06 -26.40
N LYS A 235 10.74 -0.01 -26.76
CA LYS A 235 9.35 -0.20 -26.31
C LYS A 235 9.28 -0.43 -24.80
N PHE A 236 10.22 -1.22 -24.26
CA PHE A 236 10.32 -1.43 -22.83
C PHE A 236 10.60 -0.10 -22.10
N ILE A 237 11.58 0.69 -22.56
CA ILE A 237 11.90 1.99 -21.97
C ILE A 237 10.69 2.92 -22.02
N GLU A 238 10.01 3.04 -23.17
CA GLU A 238 8.78 3.84 -23.29
C GLU A 238 7.69 3.40 -22.30
N PHE A 239 7.46 2.08 -22.18
CA PHE A 239 6.50 1.52 -21.22
C PHE A 239 6.83 1.89 -19.76
N ILE A 240 8.10 1.86 -19.37
CA ILE A 240 8.53 2.25 -18.01
C ILE A 240 8.34 3.74 -17.79
N LEU A 241 8.68 4.58 -18.77
CA LEU A 241 8.45 6.03 -18.69
C LEU A 241 6.97 6.36 -18.56
N GLU A 242 6.11 5.69 -19.33
CA GLU A 242 4.65 5.84 -19.22
C GLU A 242 4.13 5.41 -17.86
N THR A 243 4.65 4.32 -17.32
CA THR A 243 4.27 3.82 -16.00
C THR A 243 4.65 4.83 -14.92
N ILE A 244 5.87 5.39 -14.97
CA ILE A 244 6.31 6.47 -14.07
C ILE A 244 5.42 7.70 -14.20
N LEU A 245 5.13 8.14 -15.43
CA LEU A 245 4.26 9.28 -15.70
C LEU A 245 2.86 9.08 -15.12
N PHE A 246 2.29 7.89 -15.29
CA PHE A 246 0.97 7.57 -14.79
C PHE A 246 0.93 7.51 -13.25
N THR A 247 1.97 6.95 -12.62
CA THR A 247 2.14 7.00 -11.16
C THR A 247 2.18 8.45 -10.66
N LEU A 248 2.92 9.34 -11.34
CA LEU A 248 2.98 10.76 -10.99
C LEU A 248 1.63 11.45 -11.16
N LYS A 249 0.93 11.23 -12.28
CA LYS A 249 -0.42 11.79 -12.52
C LYS A 249 -1.44 11.32 -11.48
N LYS A 250 -1.29 10.10 -10.97
CA LYS A 250 -2.12 9.55 -9.87
C LYS A 250 -1.83 10.15 -8.49
N ALA A 251 -0.69 10.80 -8.29
CA ALA A 251 -0.39 11.51 -7.05
C ALA A 251 -1.30 12.74 -6.94
N GLN A 252 -2.52 12.50 -6.41
CA GLN A 252 -3.54 13.51 -6.22
C GLN A 252 -3.18 14.45 -5.07
N ILE A 253 -3.66 15.68 -5.21
CA ILE A 253 -3.96 16.57 -4.09
C ILE A 253 -5.11 15.91 -3.30
N GLU A 254 -4.80 14.96 -2.42
CA GLU A 254 -5.77 14.52 -1.43
C GLU A 254 -5.96 15.68 -0.43
N GLU A 255 -6.94 16.56 -0.69
CA GLU A 255 -7.68 17.24 0.36
C GLU A 255 -8.59 16.22 1.04
N LYS A 256 -8.00 15.43 1.93
CA LYS A 256 -8.58 14.89 3.17
C LYS A 256 -7.73 13.73 3.65
N ILE A 257 -6.83 14.04 4.56
CA ILE A 257 -6.40 13.05 5.56
C ILE A 257 -7.63 12.79 6.43
N PRO A 258 -8.20 11.57 6.51
CA PRO A 258 -9.00 11.22 7.66
C PRO A 258 -8.03 11.17 8.83
N VAL A 259 -8.07 12.19 9.68
CA VAL A 259 -7.44 12.16 11.00
C VAL A 259 -8.13 11.02 11.75
N TRP A 260 -7.55 9.82 11.69
CA TRP A 260 -7.79 8.81 12.71
C TRP A 260 -7.07 9.32 13.95
N GLY A 261 -7.84 9.95 14.82
CA GLY A 261 -7.36 10.52 16.06
C GLY A 261 -6.55 9.50 16.84
N MET A 262 -5.33 9.89 17.19
CA MET A 262 -4.80 9.54 18.49
C MET A 262 -5.76 10.13 19.53
N GLU A 263 -6.72 9.34 19.99
CA GLU A 263 -7.20 9.49 21.36
C GLU A 263 -6.43 8.48 22.18
N SER A 264 -5.36 8.98 22.81
CA SER A 264 -4.79 8.37 23.98
C SER A 264 -5.86 8.35 25.07
N ASP A 265 -6.24 7.14 25.49
CA ASP A 265 -6.93 6.90 26.75
C ASP A 265 -6.18 7.57 27.91
N ALA A 266 -6.78 8.61 28.48
CA ALA A 266 -6.57 9.00 29.86
C ALA A 266 -7.77 9.82 30.35
N SER A 267 -8.85 9.13 30.73
CA SER A 267 -9.91 9.71 31.56
C SER A 267 -10.04 8.90 32.86
N PHE A 268 -9.52 9.46 33.95
CA PHE A 268 -9.92 9.26 35.35
C PHE A 268 -9.37 10.53 36.04
N THR A 269 -10.10 11.44 36.68
CA THR A 269 -11.40 11.43 37.36
C THR A 269 -11.99 12.85 37.40
N ASN A 270 -13.33 12.94 37.47
CA ASN A 270 -14.09 14.16 37.78
C ASN A 270 -13.75 14.78 39.14
N GLY A 271 -13.88 16.10 39.24
CA GLY A 271 -13.87 16.85 40.51
C GLY A 271 -13.88 18.36 40.34
N ASP A 272 -15.07 18.91 40.08
CA ASP A 272 -15.60 20.25 40.33
C ASP A 272 -14.71 21.43 40.82
N SER A 273 -14.92 22.55 40.12
CA SER A 273 -15.25 23.91 40.63
C SER A 273 -14.17 24.91 41.13
N ILE A 274 -14.02 25.99 40.32
CA ILE A 274 -14.22 27.42 40.67
C ILE A 274 -13.23 28.14 41.63
N LYS A 275 -12.53 29.12 41.03
CA LYS A 275 -12.10 30.48 41.49
C LYS A 275 -11.02 30.69 42.59
N ARG A 276 -10.02 31.46 42.13
CA ARG A 276 -9.31 32.62 42.72
C ARG A 276 -8.11 32.42 43.66
N GLU A 277 -6.98 32.95 43.15
CA GLU A 277 -6.02 33.89 43.75
C GLU A 277 -5.42 33.67 45.16
N ASN A 278 -4.07 33.75 45.13
CA ASN A 278 -3.15 34.41 46.05
C ASN A 278 -2.63 33.70 47.32
N SER A 279 -1.29 33.56 47.29
CA SER A 279 -0.30 33.90 48.32
C SER A 279 -0.14 33.05 49.58
N LEU A 280 1.09 32.54 49.72
CA LEU A 280 1.95 32.54 50.92
C LEU A 280 1.46 31.86 52.21
N GLY A 281 2.25 30.87 52.66
CA GLY A 281 2.60 30.74 54.09
C GLY A 281 2.13 29.48 54.80
N SER A 282 3.08 28.56 55.02
CA SER A 282 3.43 27.88 56.29
C SER A 282 2.34 27.45 57.29
N GLY A 283 2.41 26.19 57.75
CA GLY A 283 2.12 25.86 59.15
C GLY A 283 1.10 24.75 59.45
N MET A 284 1.61 23.52 59.56
CA MET A 284 1.44 22.54 60.65
C MET A 284 0.13 22.46 61.48
N THR A 285 -0.27 21.20 61.74
CA THR A 285 -1.17 20.66 62.79
C THR A 285 -2.67 20.81 62.53
N GLY A 286 -3.54 19.82 62.72
CA GLY A 286 -3.44 18.54 63.41
C GLY A 286 -4.71 18.34 64.25
N ASN A 287 -5.59 17.45 63.79
CA ASN A 287 -6.63 16.70 64.50
C ASN A 287 -7.34 17.31 65.72
N ALA A 288 -8.68 17.30 65.72
CA ALA A 288 -9.43 16.35 66.56
C ALA A 288 -10.97 16.47 66.46
N LYS A 289 -11.59 15.29 66.29
CA LYS A 289 -12.74 14.74 67.02
C LYS A 289 -14.18 15.26 66.84
N MET A 290 -15.03 14.23 66.61
CA MET A 290 -16.36 13.96 67.23
C MET A 290 -17.48 14.94 66.83
N THR A 291 -18.75 14.59 66.67
CA THR A 291 -19.64 13.53 67.15
C THR A 291 -20.98 13.74 66.42
N VAL A 292 -21.66 12.70 65.92
CA VAL A 292 -22.97 12.18 66.40
C VAL A 292 -24.22 13.05 66.20
N GLY A 293 -25.30 12.41 65.73
CA GLY A 293 -26.71 12.84 65.76
C GLY A 293 -27.28 13.05 64.36
N LYS A 294 -28.05 12.16 63.71
CA LYS A 294 -29.31 11.44 64.05
C LYS A 294 -30.52 12.39 64.13
N GLU A 295 -31.62 11.91 63.51
CA GLU A 295 -33.00 12.46 63.38
C GLU A 295 -33.27 13.09 62.00
N VAL A 296 -33.99 12.45 61.07
CA VAL A 296 -35.39 11.92 61.05
C VAL A 296 -36.43 13.04 61.12
N SER A 297 -37.12 13.29 60.01
CA SER A 297 -38.60 13.39 59.96
C SER A 297 -39.12 13.85 58.59
N GLY A 298 -40.24 13.22 58.18
CA GLY A 298 -41.24 13.73 57.22
C GLY A 298 -40.85 13.56 55.74
N GLY A 299 -41.41 12.63 54.96
CA GLY A 299 -42.76 12.09 54.98
C GLY A 299 -43.71 13.02 54.25
N ILE A 300 -44.07 12.67 53.00
CA ILE A 300 -45.42 12.74 52.43
C ILE A 300 -45.40 12.01 51.06
N ASP A 301 -46.22 10.96 51.02
CA ASP A 301 -46.67 10.22 49.84
C ASP A 301 -47.66 11.06 49.02
N VAL A 302 -47.63 10.94 47.69
CA VAL A 302 -48.87 10.78 46.90
C VAL A 302 -48.57 9.94 45.65
N SER A 303 -49.16 8.76 45.61
CA SER A 303 -49.37 7.89 44.45
C SER A 303 -50.49 8.42 43.55
N GLY A 304 -50.32 8.36 42.22
CA GLY A 304 -51.38 8.65 41.25
C GLY A 304 -51.10 8.03 39.88
N ASP A 305 -51.72 6.87 39.64
CA ASP A 305 -51.85 6.22 38.32
C ASP A 305 -52.85 6.97 37.42
N SER A 306 -52.51 7.17 36.14
CA SER A 306 -53.32 6.79 34.96
C SER A 306 -53.13 7.68 33.72
N LYS A 307 -52.73 7.02 32.62
CA LYS A 307 -53.19 7.16 31.22
C LYS A 307 -52.95 8.45 30.42
N ASN A 308 -52.10 8.26 29.40
CA ASN A 308 -52.19 8.75 28.01
C ASN A 308 -52.70 10.17 27.75
N THR A 309 -51.80 11.01 27.26
CA THR A 309 -52.05 11.80 26.05
C THR A 309 -50.73 12.14 25.38
N ALA A 310 -50.69 11.93 24.07
CA ALA A 310 -49.55 12.15 23.21
C ALA A 310 -49.12 13.62 23.21
N VAL A 311 -47.82 13.87 23.39
CA VAL A 311 -47.15 15.04 22.81
C VAL A 311 -46.12 14.52 21.84
N SER A 312 -46.47 14.65 20.56
CA SER A 312 -45.58 14.48 19.44
C SER A 312 -44.47 15.53 19.53
N THR A 313 -43.22 15.09 19.61
CA THR A 313 -42.07 15.86 19.14
C THR A 313 -41.37 15.05 18.07
N ASN A 314 -41.85 15.24 16.85
CA ASN A 314 -41.08 15.03 15.64
C ASN A 314 -39.70 15.67 15.79
N ASN A 315 -38.65 14.86 15.91
CA ASN A 315 -37.35 15.21 15.36
C ASN A 315 -36.95 14.12 14.36
N LYS A 316 -37.08 14.53 13.09
CA LYS A 316 -36.77 13.80 11.87
C LYS A 316 -35.37 13.17 11.94
N THR A 317 -35.35 11.86 11.68
CA THR A 317 -34.36 11.18 10.84
C THR A 317 -32.94 11.74 10.96
N SER A 318 -32.21 11.28 11.98
CA SER A 318 -30.75 11.21 11.86
C SER A 318 -30.46 10.40 10.60
N GLU A 319 -30.01 11.06 9.53
CA GLU A 319 -29.72 10.41 8.27
C GLU A 319 -28.72 9.28 8.52
N ASN A 320 -29.17 8.02 8.46
CA ASN A 320 -28.26 6.89 8.61
C ASN A 320 -27.31 6.89 7.40
N THR A 321 -26.14 7.49 7.61
CA THR A 321 -25.11 7.71 6.58
C THR A 321 -24.67 6.40 5.94
N PHE A 322 -24.72 5.29 6.69
CA PHE A 322 -24.39 3.96 6.21
C PHE A 322 -25.45 3.39 5.25
N ALA A 323 -26.74 3.54 5.57
CA ALA A 323 -27.83 3.10 4.69
C ALA A 323 -27.82 3.88 3.35
N LYS A 324 -27.62 5.20 3.41
CA LYS A 324 -27.48 6.03 2.19
C LYS A 324 -26.25 5.65 1.36
N ARG A 325 -25.11 5.39 2.01
CA ARG A 325 -23.88 4.96 1.33
C ARG A 325 -24.07 3.61 0.63
N LEU A 326 -24.79 2.67 1.24
CA LEU A 326 -25.15 1.40 0.61
C LEU A 326 -26.01 1.63 -0.64
N VAL A 327 -27.06 2.46 -0.55
CA VAL A 327 -27.94 2.75 -1.69
C VAL A 327 -27.17 3.39 -2.86
N ASN A 328 -26.25 4.32 -2.56
CA ASN A 328 -25.42 4.95 -3.59
C ASN A 328 -24.52 3.94 -4.31
N VAL A 329 -23.92 3.01 -3.56
CA VAL A 329 -23.05 1.95 -4.10
C VAL A 329 -23.83 0.92 -4.91
N LEU A 330 -25.07 0.63 -4.49
CA LEU A 330 -25.96 -0.29 -5.19
C LEU A 330 -26.39 0.26 -6.56
N GLY A 331 -26.57 1.58 -6.67
CA GLY A 331 -27.05 2.22 -7.89
C GLY A 331 -28.40 1.65 -8.34
N ASN A 332 -28.52 1.35 -9.63
CA ASN A 332 -29.70 0.70 -10.22
C ASN A 332 -29.49 -0.81 -10.45
N GLU A 333 -28.45 -1.40 -9.86
CA GLU A 333 -28.06 -2.79 -10.11
C GLU A 333 -28.62 -3.75 -9.06
N VAL A 334 -28.59 -5.04 -9.40
CA VAL A 334 -29.04 -6.14 -8.53
C VAL A 334 -27.83 -6.96 -8.08
N LEU A 335 -27.36 -6.70 -6.86
CA LEU A 335 -26.05 -7.18 -6.39
C LEU A 335 -26.17 -8.15 -5.22
N THR A 336 -25.23 -9.08 -5.12
CA THR A 336 -25.04 -9.97 -3.97
C THR A 336 -24.45 -9.21 -2.79
N THR A 337 -24.53 -9.78 -1.58
CA THR A 337 -23.86 -9.24 -0.38
C THR A 337 -22.37 -8.97 -0.62
N ASN A 338 -21.67 -9.89 -1.30
CA ASN A 338 -20.23 -9.78 -1.48
C ASN A 338 -19.86 -8.65 -2.45
N GLU A 339 -20.64 -8.45 -3.52
CA GLU A 339 -20.43 -7.34 -4.47
C GLU A 339 -20.67 -5.98 -3.81
N ILE A 340 -21.71 -5.87 -2.98
CA ILE A 340 -22.01 -4.63 -2.23
C ILE A 340 -20.90 -4.35 -1.21
N MET A 341 -20.45 -5.38 -0.49
CA MET A 341 -19.35 -5.28 0.47
C MET A 341 -18.04 -4.88 -0.22
N LEU A 342 -17.74 -5.47 -1.38
CA LEU A 342 -16.56 -5.12 -2.20
C LEU A 342 -16.56 -3.64 -2.57
N ARG A 343 -17.69 -3.11 -3.06
CA ARG A 343 -17.81 -1.69 -3.43
C ARG A 343 -17.81 -0.74 -2.24
N LEU A 344 -18.28 -1.18 -1.07
CA LEU A 344 -18.19 -0.41 0.17
C LEU A 344 -16.80 -0.47 0.81
N GLY A 345 -15.89 -1.31 0.31
CA GLY A 345 -14.59 -1.57 0.92
C GLY A 345 -14.70 -2.29 2.28
N MET A 346 -15.72 -3.14 2.44
CA MET A 346 -15.99 -3.86 3.68
C MET A 346 -15.64 -5.34 3.57
N THR A 347 -15.01 -5.88 4.61
CA THR A 347 -14.68 -7.32 4.70
C THR A 347 -15.46 -8.03 5.81
N HIS A 348 -15.89 -7.30 6.85
CA HIS A 348 -16.62 -7.88 7.98
C HIS A 348 -18.15 -7.96 7.76
N LYS A 349 -18.62 -9.14 7.35
CA LYS A 349 -20.03 -9.41 6.97
C LYS A 349 -21.05 -9.17 8.10
N PRO A 350 -20.78 -9.48 9.39
CA PRO A 350 -21.69 -9.12 10.48
C PRO A 350 -21.87 -7.62 10.65
N THR A 351 -20.79 -6.84 10.55
CA THR A 351 -20.85 -5.37 10.62
C THR A 351 -21.60 -4.79 9.42
N PHE A 352 -21.32 -5.29 8.21
CA PHE A 352 -22.08 -4.91 7.01
C PHE A 352 -23.58 -5.13 7.18
N ARG A 353 -23.98 -6.31 7.70
CA ARG A 353 -25.40 -6.60 7.94
C ARG A 353 -26.02 -5.69 8.98
N LYS A 354 -25.36 -5.51 10.12
CA LYS A 354 -25.85 -4.72 11.25
C LYS A 354 -25.97 -3.23 10.93
N ASN A 355 -24.95 -2.67 10.29
CA ASN A 355 -24.82 -1.22 10.15
C ASN A 355 -25.30 -0.69 8.79
N TYR A 356 -25.32 -1.51 7.74
CA TYR A 356 -25.65 -1.06 6.38
C TYR A 356 -26.91 -1.75 5.85
N LEU A 357 -26.87 -3.08 5.72
CA LEU A 357 -27.90 -3.81 4.97
C LEU A 357 -29.23 -3.86 5.71
N ASN A 358 -29.26 -4.28 6.99
CA ASN A 358 -30.52 -4.37 7.74
C ASN A 358 -31.17 -2.98 7.90
N PRO A 359 -30.43 -1.92 8.27
CA PRO A 359 -30.99 -0.57 8.31
C PRO A 359 -31.55 -0.12 6.95
N ALA A 360 -30.88 -0.41 5.83
CA ALA A 360 -31.37 -0.03 4.50
C ALA A 360 -32.66 -0.77 4.10
N ILE A 361 -32.85 -2.02 4.55
CA ILE A 361 -34.07 -2.80 4.34
C ILE A 361 -35.20 -2.28 5.25
N GLU A 362 -34.92 -2.03 6.53
CA GLU A 362 -35.88 -1.49 7.49
C GLU A 362 -36.38 -0.10 7.10
N MET A 363 -35.51 0.72 6.50
CA MET A 363 -35.85 2.04 5.97
C MET A 363 -36.57 2.00 4.61
N GLY A 364 -36.80 0.81 4.03
CA GLY A 364 -37.47 0.67 2.74
C GLY A 364 -36.67 1.23 1.55
N LEU A 365 -35.34 1.27 1.64
CA LEU A 365 -34.49 1.77 0.57
C LEU A 365 -33.97 0.65 -0.35
N VAL A 366 -33.88 -0.56 0.19
CA VAL A 366 -33.35 -1.75 -0.48
C VAL A 366 -34.24 -2.95 -0.19
N GLU A 367 -34.51 -3.77 -1.20
CA GLU A 367 -35.26 -5.01 -1.05
C GLU A 367 -34.44 -6.25 -1.44
N MET A 368 -34.91 -7.40 -0.96
CA MET A 368 -34.37 -8.72 -1.26
C MET A 368 -35.02 -9.29 -2.51
N THR A 369 -34.22 -9.84 -3.43
CA THR A 369 -34.76 -10.50 -4.63
C THR A 369 -35.42 -11.85 -4.33
N VAL A 370 -35.05 -12.49 -3.22
CA VAL A 370 -35.72 -13.70 -2.71
C VAL A 370 -36.28 -13.42 -1.31
N PRO A 371 -37.55 -12.98 -1.20
CA PRO A 371 -38.16 -12.61 0.07
C PRO A 371 -38.11 -13.75 1.11
N GLY A 372 -37.84 -13.41 2.37
CA GLY A 372 -37.83 -14.35 3.50
C GLY A 372 -36.65 -15.35 3.55
N LYS A 373 -35.71 -15.32 2.60
CA LYS A 373 -34.57 -16.26 2.54
C LYS A 373 -33.20 -15.54 2.52
N PRO A 374 -32.78 -14.85 3.60
CA PRO A 374 -31.55 -14.04 3.63
C PRO A 374 -30.24 -14.84 3.52
N ARG A 375 -30.29 -16.16 3.71
CA ARG A 375 -29.16 -17.07 3.56
C ARG A 375 -29.16 -17.85 2.24
N SER A 376 -30.09 -17.56 1.32
CA SER A 376 -30.11 -18.21 0.00
C SER A 376 -28.82 -17.91 -0.77
N ARG A 377 -28.24 -18.94 -1.40
CA ARG A 377 -27.09 -18.78 -2.31
C ARG A 377 -27.39 -17.88 -3.52
N TYR A 378 -28.66 -17.70 -3.84
CA TYR A 378 -29.13 -16.84 -4.94
C TYR A 378 -29.63 -15.47 -4.46
N GLN A 379 -29.45 -15.14 -3.17
CA GLN A 379 -29.92 -13.87 -2.63
C GLN A 379 -29.15 -12.69 -3.22
N LYS A 380 -29.90 -11.70 -3.71
CA LYS A 380 -29.38 -10.41 -4.18
C LYS A 380 -30.25 -9.29 -3.62
N TYR A 381 -29.77 -8.06 -3.77
CA TYR A 381 -30.40 -6.86 -3.25
C TYR A 381 -30.47 -5.81 -4.34
N ARG A 382 -31.59 -5.10 -4.39
CA ARG A 382 -31.82 -4.00 -5.34
C ARG A 382 -32.50 -2.84 -4.64
N LYS A 383 -32.35 -1.64 -5.21
CA LYS A 383 -32.97 -0.43 -4.68
C LYS A 383 -34.49 -0.50 -4.90
N ILE A 384 -35.26 -0.05 -3.92
CA ILE A 384 -36.70 0.14 -4.09
C ILE A 384 -36.90 1.44 -4.87
N SER A 385 -37.58 1.36 -6.01
CA SER A 385 -37.85 2.49 -6.91
C SER A 385 -38.84 3.48 -6.34
#